data_AF-A0A7J9QYF5-F1
#
_entry.id   AF-A0A7J9QYF5-F1
#
_cell.length_a   1.000
_cell.length_b   1.000
_cell.length_c   1.000
_cell.angle_alpha   90.00
_cell.angle_beta   90.00
_cell.angle_gamma   90.00
#
_symmetry.space_group_name_H-M   'P 1'
#
loop_
_entity.id
_entity.type
_entity.pdbx_description
1 polymer ?
#
loop_
_entity_poly.entity_id
_entity_poly.type
_entity_poly.pdbx_seq_one_letter_code
_entity_poly.pdbx_strand_id
1 'polypeptide(L)' 'MSKRITIVMDDDIVKALHLRQAKEISKTGVWVSFSRVINSELQKIIR' A
#
# COMPACT_ATOMS: atom_id res chain seq x y z
N MET A 1 8.82 -12.62 9.82
CA MET A 1 9.83 -12.49 8.75
C MET A 1 9.19 -11.79 7.56
N SER A 2 9.77 -10.70 7.05
CA SER A 2 9.33 -10.10 5.78
C SER A 2 10.02 -10.79 4.61
N LYS A 3 9.26 -11.23 3.60
CA LYS A 3 9.80 -11.68 2.31
C LYS A 3 9.69 -10.54 1.29
N ARG A 4 10.65 -10.44 0.37
CA ARG A 4 10.60 -9.49 -0.75
C ARG A 4 10.08 -10.22 -1.99
N ILE A 5 9.15 -9.59 -2.69
CA ILE A 5 8.62 -10.07 -3.96
C ILE A 5 8.62 -8.92 -4.96
N THR A 6 8.81 -9.23 -6.24
CA THR A 6 8.62 -8.28 -7.34
C THR A 6 7.33 -8.66 -8.05
N ILE A 7 6.45 -7.69 -8.24
CA ILE A 7 5.18 -7.85 -8.94
C ILE A 7 5.06 -6.76 -9.99
N VAL A 8 4.48 -7.10 -11.15
CA VAL A 8 4.04 -6.10 -12.14
C VAL A 8 2.58 -5.80 -11.81
N MET A 9 2.23 -4.52 -11.74
CA MET A 9 0.88 -4.05 -11.46
C MET A 9 0.46 -3.05 -12.53
N ASP A 10 -0.84 -3.00 -12.78
CA ASP A 10 -1.41 -2.01 -13.68
C ASP A 10 -1.25 -0.59 -13.10
N ASP A 11 -1.10 0.36 -14.01
CA ASP A 11 -0.71 1.74 -13.70
C ASP A 11 -1.77 2.49 -12.88
N ASP A 12 -3.04 2.14 -13.09
CA ASP A 12 -4.20 2.63 -12.36
C ASP A 12 -4.25 2.10 -10.91
N ILE A 13 -3.92 0.82 -10.70
CA ILE A 13 -3.80 0.21 -9.37
C ILE A 13 -2.69 0.91 -8.57
N VAL A 14 -1.53 1.14 -9.19
CA VAL A 14 -0.40 1.84 -8.55
C VAL A 14 -0.80 3.26 -8.13
N LYS A 15 -1.50 4.00 -9.01
CA LYS A 15 -2.01 5.34 -8.70
C LYS A 15 -2.99 5.31 -7.52
N ALA A 16 -3.93 4.36 -7.50
CA ALA A 16 -4.90 4.22 -6.42
C ALA A 16 -4.22 3.94 -5.06
N LEU A 17 -3.21 3.06 -5.05
CA LEU A 17 -2.43 2.75 -3.83
C LEU A 17 -1.66 3.98 -3.32
N HIS A 18 -1.05 4.77 -4.20
CA HIS A 18 -0.37 6.01 -3.81
C HIS A 18 -1.33 7.08 -3.27
N LEU A 19 -2.51 7.24 -3.88
CA LEU A 19 -3.54 8.13 -3.34
C LEU A 19 -3.98 7.70 -1.94
N ARG A 20 -4.04 6.38 -1.70
CA ARG A 20 -4.38 5.83 -0.39
C ARG A 20 -3.28 6.07 0.64
N GLN A 21 -2.02 5.90 0.24
CA GLN A 21 -0.85 6.28 1.05
C GLN A 21 -0.90 7.75 1.46
N ALA A 22 -1.14 8.66 0.52
CA ALA A 22 -1.26 10.10 0.80
C ALA A 22 -2.41 10.40 1.77
N LYS A 23 -3.57 9.75 1.60
CA LYS A 23 -4.70 9.87 2.52
C LYS A 23 -4.37 9.37 3.93
N GLU A 24 -3.65 8.25 4.07
CA GLU A 24 -3.26 7.73 5.38
C GLU A 24 -2.25 8.65 6.10
N ILE A 25 -1.27 9.17 5.38
CA ILE A 25 -0.31 10.13 5.92
C ILE A 25 -1.04 11.40 6.39
N SER A 26 -1.95 11.92 5.57
CA SER A 26 -2.74 13.11 5.92
C SER A 26 -3.63 12.89 7.15
N LYS A 27 -4.22 11.70 7.32
CA LYS A 27 -5.09 11.40 8.46
C LYS A 27 -4.34 11.13 9.76
N THR A 28 -3.21 10.44 9.68
CA THR A 28 -2.49 9.94 10.88
C THR A 28 -1.35 10.86 11.31
N GLY A 29 -0.87 11.75 10.43
CA GLY A 29 0.33 12.56 10.66
C GLY A 29 1.62 11.73 10.73
N VAL A 30 1.53 10.41 10.50
CA VAL A 30 2.65 9.48 10.57
C VAL A 30 3.06 9.11 9.15
N TRP A 31 4.37 9.00 8.92
CA TRP A 31 4.88 8.52 7.65
C TRP A 31 4.51 7.04 7.43
N VAL A 32 3.90 6.74 6.29
CA VAL A 32 3.49 5.38 5.91
C VAL A 32 4.23 4.97 4.64
N SER A 33 4.90 3.81 4.68
CA SER A 33 5.59 3.27 3.51
C SER A 33 4.62 2.64 2.50
N PHE A 34 4.98 2.69 1.22
CA PHE A 34 4.16 2.09 0.17
C PHE A 34 3.96 0.57 0.38
N SER A 35 5.00 -0.14 0.82
CA SER A 35 4.90 -1.57 1.17
C SER A 35 3.91 -1.84 2.31
N ARG A 36 3.77 -0.92 3.27
CA ARG A 36 2.77 -1.05 4.35
C ARG A 36 1.35 -0.91 3.80
N VAL A 37 1.12 0.01 2.88
CA VAL A 37 -0.18 0.20 2.21
C VAL A 37 -0.53 -1.02 1.36
N ILE A 38 0.41 -1.55 0.58
CA ILE A 38 0.18 -2.77 -0.21
C ILE A 38 -0.19 -3.93 0.72
N ASN A 39 0.61 -4.17 1.77
CA ASN A 39 0.36 -5.27 2.69
C ASN A 39 -0.97 -5.12 3.43
N SER A 40 -1.38 -3.91 3.81
CA SER A 40 -2.65 -3.67 4.50
C SER A 40 -3.85 -3.94 3.58
N GLU A 41 -3.76 -3.57 2.30
CA GLU A 41 -4.80 -3.88 1.32
C GLU A 41 -4.86 -5.38 0.99
N LEU A 42 -3.71 -6.03 0.78
CA LEU A 42 -3.67 -7.48 0.55
C LEU A 42 -4.22 -8.27 1.74
N GLN A 43 -3.94 -7.84 2.98
CA GLN A 43 -4.46 -8.49 4.18
C GLN A 43 -5.99 -8.44 4.28
N LYS A 44 -6.65 -7.41 3.73
CA LYS A 44 -8.12 -7.29 3.73
C LYS A 44 -8.82 -8.25 2.78
N ILE A 45 -8.09 -8.77 1.79
CA ILE A 45 -8.62 -9.65 0.75
C ILE A 45 -8.30 -11.12 1.07
N ILE A 46 -7.10 -11.37 1.60
CA ILE A 46 -6.63 -12.73 1.88
C ILE A 46 -7.16 -13.26 3.23
N ARG A 47 -7.49 -12.38 4.18
CA ARG A 47 -8.23 -12.76 5.40
C ARG A 47 -9.72 -12.60 5.18
#